data_AF-A0A9P7GJA4-F1
#
_entry.id   AF-A0A9P7GJA4-F1
#
_cell.length_a   1.000
_cell.length_b   1.000
_cell.length_c   1.000
_cell.angle_alpha   90.00
_cell.angle_beta   90.00
_cell.angle_gamma   90.00
#
_symmetry.space_group_name_H-M   'P 1'
#
loop_
_entity.id
_entity.type
_entity.pdbx_description
1 polymer ?
#
loop_
_entity_poly.entity_id
_entity_poly.type
_entity_poly.pdbx_seq_one_letter_code
_entity_poly.pdbx_strand_id
1 'polypeptide(L)'
;MVKYLIAGDFNPHHPLWDSQVPANNIRGDARLLADWFLNNNVHIDNNYDTPMRRGQPGQRDTTIDLIGFSTNSIYDNTFDPITVRLDLNTDSDHYPITTTVHLIQDDQSAPPEPPDLGHTFKSNKKDAWLQAFQVT
;
A
#
# COMPACT_ATOMS: atom_id res chain seq x y z
N MET A 1 -8.03 9.43 -17.34
CA MET A 1 -8.41 8.77 -16.06
C MET A 1 -7.30 9.00 -15.04
N VAL A 2 -7.62 9.02 -13.74
CA VAL A 2 -6.64 9.34 -12.69
C VAL A 2 -5.70 8.16 -12.43
N LYS A 3 -4.39 8.46 -12.36
CA LYS A 3 -3.33 7.52 -11.99
C LYS A 3 -3.05 7.68 -10.50
N TYR A 4 -3.07 6.59 -9.76
CA TYR A 4 -2.82 6.63 -8.33
C TYR A 4 -2.24 5.31 -7.85
N LEU A 5 -1.51 5.42 -6.75
CA LEU A 5 -0.97 4.33 -5.96
C LEU A 5 -1.53 4.48 -4.55
N ILE A 6 -1.97 3.36 -3.98
CA ILE A 6 -2.32 3.26 -2.56
C ILE A 6 -1.32 2.33 -1.88
N ALA A 7 -0.77 2.74 -0.74
CA ALA A 7 0.16 1.94 0.04
C ALA A 7 -0.05 2.19 1.53
N GLY A 8 0.07 1.13 2.33
CA GLY A 8 0.01 1.25 3.79
C GLY A 8 -0.08 -0.10 4.49
N ASP A 9 0.01 -0.05 5.82
CA ASP A 9 -0.33 -1.18 6.69
C ASP A 9 -1.86 -1.24 6.82
N PHE A 10 -2.46 -2.27 6.23
CA PHE A 10 -3.90 -2.45 6.31
C PHE A 10 -4.28 -3.28 7.52
N ASN A 11 -3.47 -4.27 7.91
CA ASN A 11 -3.68 -5.34 8.91
C ASN A 11 -4.53 -6.59 8.52
N PRO A 12 -5.56 -6.55 7.65
CA PRO A 12 -6.29 -7.74 7.26
C PRO A 12 -5.47 -8.80 6.52
N HIS A 13 -5.80 -10.05 6.83
CA HIS A 13 -5.25 -11.23 6.17
C HIS A 13 -6.24 -11.79 5.14
N HIS A 14 -5.80 -11.95 3.90
CA HIS A 14 -6.61 -12.52 2.81
C HIS A 14 -5.75 -13.37 1.87
N PRO A 15 -6.28 -14.47 1.30
CA PRO A 15 -5.58 -15.26 0.27
C PRO A 15 -5.27 -14.49 -1.03
N LEU A 16 -5.74 -13.25 -1.17
CA LEU A 16 -5.45 -12.39 -2.33
C LEU A 16 -4.10 -11.68 -2.21
N TRP A 17 -3.44 -11.77 -1.06
CA TRP A 17 -2.11 -11.18 -0.85
C TRP A 17 -1.23 -12.00 0.09
N ASP A 18 -1.77 -13.03 0.73
CA ASP A 18 -1.03 -13.92 1.63
C ASP A 18 -1.49 -15.37 1.40
N SER A 19 -0.66 -16.16 0.70
CA SER A 19 -0.98 -17.54 0.28
C SER A 19 -1.19 -18.50 1.46
N GLN A 20 -0.74 -18.14 2.66
CA GLN A 20 -0.86 -18.96 3.85
C GLN A 20 -2.20 -18.75 4.59
N VAL A 21 -3.05 -17.83 4.12
CA VAL A 21 -4.38 -17.59 4.70
C VAL A 21 -5.40 -18.57 4.12
N PRO A 22 -6.02 -19.43 4.94
CA PRO A 22 -7.06 -20.34 4.46
C PRO A 22 -8.30 -19.59 3.96
N ALA A 23 -8.81 -19.96 2.79
CA ALA A 23 -9.99 -19.32 2.20
C ALA A 23 -11.28 -19.44 3.05
N ASN A 24 -11.34 -20.44 3.94
CA ASN A 24 -12.45 -20.64 4.87
C ASN A 24 -12.35 -19.77 6.15
N ASN A 25 -11.25 -19.02 6.34
CA ASN A 25 -11.00 -18.22 7.54
C ASN A 25 -10.73 -16.73 7.23
N ILE A 26 -11.43 -16.19 6.23
CA ILE A 26 -11.30 -14.79 5.84
C ILE A 26 -12.28 -13.95 6.68
N ARG A 27 -11.73 -12.99 7.44
CA ARG A 27 -12.47 -12.04 8.26
C ARG A 27 -13.26 -11.04 7.40
N GLY A 28 -14.30 -10.44 7.97
CA GLY A 28 -15.21 -9.54 7.24
C GLY A 28 -14.53 -8.27 6.70
N ASP A 29 -13.62 -7.69 7.48
CA ASP A 29 -12.79 -6.55 7.07
C ASP A 29 -11.89 -6.88 5.86
N ALA A 30 -11.26 -8.05 5.86
CA ALA A 30 -10.45 -8.53 4.74
C ALA A 30 -11.28 -8.68 3.45
N ARG A 31 -12.53 -9.17 3.57
CA ARG A 31 -13.46 -9.31 2.43
C ARG A 31 -13.86 -7.94 1.89
N LEU A 32 -14.26 -7.01 2.76
CA LEU A 32 -14.64 -5.66 2.36
C LEU A 32 -13.49 -4.93 1.66
N LEU A 33 -12.27 -5.10 2.16
CA LEU A 33 -11.08 -4.52 1.54
C LEU A 33 -10.81 -5.12 0.15
N ALA A 34 -10.87 -6.45 0.02
CA ALA A 34 -10.74 -7.14 -1.26
C ALA A 34 -11.80 -6.67 -2.29
N ASP A 35 -13.06 -6.58 -1.86
CA ASP A 35 -14.16 -6.08 -2.69
C ASP A 35 -13.92 -4.62 -3.09
N TRP A 36 -13.36 -3.79 -2.20
CA TRP A 36 -13.02 -2.40 -2.53
C TRP A 36 -11.93 -2.33 -3.61
N PHE A 37 -10.85 -3.10 -3.50
CA PHE A 37 -9.81 -3.14 -4.54
C PHE A 37 -10.39 -3.53 -5.91
N LEU A 38 -11.22 -4.59 -5.92
CA LEU A 38 -11.89 -5.07 -7.13
C LEU A 38 -12.83 -4.00 -7.74
N ASN A 39 -13.72 -3.44 -6.93
CA ASN A 39 -14.74 -2.48 -7.40
C ASN A 39 -14.14 -1.14 -7.86
N ASN A 40 -12.95 -0.77 -7.38
CA ASN A 40 -12.28 0.47 -7.76
C ASN A 40 -11.24 0.29 -8.89
N ASN A 41 -11.15 -0.91 -9.48
CA ASN A 41 -10.15 -1.25 -10.49
C ASN A 41 -8.72 -0.94 -10.01
N VAL A 42 -8.39 -1.45 -8.81
CA VAL A 42 -7.06 -1.35 -8.22
C VAL A 42 -6.44 -2.74 -8.20
N HIS A 43 -5.31 -2.87 -8.87
CA HIS A 43 -4.51 -4.09 -8.88
C HIS A 43 -3.61 -4.11 -7.65
N ILE A 44 -3.68 -5.17 -6.86
CA ILE A 44 -2.78 -5.40 -5.73
C ILE A 44 -1.48 -5.98 -6.29
N ASP A 45 -0.37 -5.26 -6.12
CA ASP A 45 0.95 -5.61 -6.68
C ASP A 45 1.80 -6.47 -5.72
N ASN A 46 1.22 -6.86 -4.58
CA ASN A 46 1.86 -7.74 -3.61
C ASN A 46 2.24 -9.10 -4.22
N ASN A 47 3.47 -9.57 -3.94
CA ASN A 47 3.83 -10.96 -4.17
C ASN A 47 3.35 -11.82 -2.99
N TYR A 48 2.43 -12.74 -3.26
CA TYR A 48 1.80 -13.66 -2.30
C TYR A 48 2.80 -14.47 -1.45
N ASP A 49 4.00 -14.72 -1.96
CA ASP A 49 5.01 -15.57 -1.33
C ASP A 49 6.13 -14.75 -0.65
N THR A 50 6.08 -13.42 -0.73
CA THR A 50 7.07 -12.53 -0.10
C THR A 50 6.44 -11.83 1.10
N PRO A 51 6.88 -12.12 2.33
CA PRO A 51 6.34 -11.48 3.51
C PRO A 51 6.72 -10.00 3.56
N MET A 52 5.83 -9.17 4.07
CA MET A 52 6.05 -7.73 4.27
C MET A 52 6.17 -7.35 5.75
N ARG A 53 5.77 -8.25 6.66
CA ARG A 53 6.01 -8.13 8.10
C ARG A 53 6.53 -9.43 8.68
N ARG A 54 7.55 -9.32 9.53
CA ARG A 54 8.11 -10.40 10.37
C ARG A 54 7.15 -10.76 11.49
N GLY A 55 6.94 -12.06 11.67
CA GLY A 55 6.26 -12.57 12.85
C GLY A 55 7.09 -12.39 14.12
N GLN A 56 6.42 -12.23 15.26
CA GLN A 56 7.06 -12.39 16.57
C GLN A 56 7.38 -13.88 16.83
N PRO A 57 8.19 -14.24 17.84
CA PRO A 57 8.44 -15.64 18.18
C PRO A 57 7.16 -16.47 18.32
N GLY A 58 7.04 -17.53 17.53
CA GLY A 58 5.84 -18.39 17.48
C GLY A 58 4.73 -17.90 16.54
N GLN A 59 4.92 -16.77 15.85
CA GLN A 59 4.07 -16.29 14.78
C GLN A 59 4.77 -16.49 13.43
N ARG A 60 3.99 -16.64 12.37
CA ARG A 60 4.51 -16.63 11.00
C ARG A 60 4.71 -15.20 10.51
N ASP A 61 5.52 -15.07 9.48
CA ASP A 61 5.59 -13.85 8.67
C ASP A 61 4.30 -13.66 7.85
N THR A 62 3.98 -12.40 7.54
CA THR A 62 2.67 -12.03 6.99
C THR A 62 2.78 -10.97 5.91
N THR A 63 1.79 -10.94 5.02
CA THR A 63 1.61 -9.86 4.04
C THR A 63 0.36 -9.07 4.45
N ILE A 64 0.54 -7.98 5.18
CA ILE A 64 -0.55 -7.12 5.65
C ILE A 64 -0.38 -5.65 5.26
N ASP A 65 0.82 -5.28 4.83
CA ASP A 65 1.07 -4.08 4.05
C ASP A 65 0.62 -4.34 2.62
N LEU A 66 -0.23 -3.49 2.05
CA LEU A 66 -0.73 -3.66 0.68
C LEU A 66 -0.31 -2.48 -0.17
N ILE A 67 -0.01 -2.78 -1.44
CA ILE A 67 0.34 -1.79 -2.44
C ILE A 67 -0.54 -2.05 -3.65
N GLY A 68 -1.32 -1.04 -4.03
CA GLY A 68 -2.26 -1.12 -5.12
C GLY A 68 -2.04 -0.03 -6.15
N PHE A 69 -2.12 -0.39 -7.42
CA PHE A 69 -2.08 0.55 -8.54
C PHE A 69 -3.44 0.62 -9.21
N SER A 70 -3.88 1.82 -9.58
CA SER A 70 -5.03 1.91 -10.48
C SER A 70 -4.70 1.22 -11.80
N THR A 71 -5.65 0.48 -12.41
CA THR A 71 -5.39 -0.28 -13.65
C THR A 71 -4.79 0.58 -14.77
N ASN A 72 -5.17 1.86 -14.85
CA ASN A 72 -4.61 2.80 -15.82
C ASN A 72 -3.11 3.08 -15.63
N SER A 73 -2.62 2.98 -14.40
CA SER A 73 -1.20 3.18 -14.09
C SER A 73 -0.33 2.01 -14.57
N ILE A 74 -0.92 0.81 -14.68
CA ILE A 74 -0.26 -0.40 -15.18
C ILE A 74 -0.08 -0.31 -16.71
N TYR A 75 -1.13 0.07 -17.44
CA TYR A 75 -1.08 0.15 -18.91
C TYR A 75 -0.02 1.10 -19.45
N ASP A 76 0.26 2.18 -18.71
CA ASP A 76 1.19 3.22 -19.12
C ASP A 76 2.58 3.07 -18.48
N ASN A 77 2.86 1.95 -17.79
CA ASN A 77 4.09 1.74 -17.02
C ASN A 77 4.44 2.93 -16.10
N THR A 78 3.43 3.51 -15.43
CA THR A 78 3.64 4.68 -14.56
C THR A 78 4.36 4.30 -13.27
N PHE A 79 4.21 3.06 -12.81
CA PHE A 79 4.90 2.51 -11.65
C PHE A 79 5.66 1.25 -12.04
N ASP A 80 6.89 1.11 -11.56
CA ASP A 80 7.57 -0.18 -11.58
C ASP A 80 6.89 -1.16 -10.60
N PRO A 81 6.96 -2.48 -10.84
CA PRO A 81 6.57 -3.46 -9.85
C PRO A 81 7.27 -3.22 -8.51
N ILE A 82 6.57 -3.47 -7.40
CA ILE A 82 7.14 -3.30 -6.08
C ILE A 82 8.28 -4.29 -5.82
N THR A 83 9.22 -3.88 -4.98
CA THR A 83 10.25 -4.75 -4.42
C THR A 83 10.23 -4.65 -2.90
N VAL A 84 10.15 -5.79 -2.23
CA VAL A 84 10.28 -5.89 -0.76
C VAL A 84 11.75 -6.07 -0.42
N ARG A 85 12.29 -5.19 0.43
CA ARG A 85 13.71 -5.14 0.80
C ARG A 85 13.97 -5.96 2.07
N LEU A 86 13.91 -7.28 1.92
CA LEU A 86 14.21 -8.24 3.01
C LEU A 86 15.65 -8.12 3.53
N ASP A 87 16.54 -7.54 2.72
CA ASP A 87 17.96 -7.32 3.02
C ASP A 87 18.21 -6.09 3.92
N LEU A 88 17.23 -5.18 4.05
CA LEU A 88 17.38 -3.99 4.85
C LEU A 88 16.90 -4.25 6.29
N ASN A 89 17.79 -4.02 7.25
CA ASN A 89 17.41 -3.96 8.66
C ASN A 89 17.05 -2.52 9.04
N THR A 90 15.81 -2.32 9.50
CA THR A 90 15.27 -1.03 9.94
C THR A 90 14.87 -1.02 11.42
N ASP A 91 15.16 -2.10 12.16
CA ASP A 91 14.68 -2.35 13.53
C ASP A 91 13.14 -2.34 13.69
N SER A 92 12.39 -2.19 12.59
CA SER A 92 10.95 -2.46 12.48
C SER A 92 10.70 -3.93 12.23
N ASP A 93 9.54 -4.47 12.58
CA ASP A 93 9.10 -5.78 12.10
C ASP A 93 8.54 -5.73 10.67
N HIS A 94 8.28 -4.56 10.10
CA HIS A 94 7.91 -4.39 8.69
C HIS A 94 9.14 -4.22 7.78
N TYR A 95 9.11 -4.90 6.64
CA TYR A 95 10.13 -4.78 5.60
C TYR A 95 9.88 -3.54 4.73
N PRO A 96 10.92 -2.76 4.38
CA PRO A 96 10.76 -1.64 3.45
C PRO A 96 10.28 -2.12 2.08
N ILE A 97 9.43 -1.32 1.44
CA ILE A 97 8.88 -1.60 0.12
C ILE A 97 9.24 -0.45 -0.79
N THR A 98 9.76 -0.76 -1.97
CA THR A 98 10.25 0.24 -2.92
C THR A 98 9.58 0.04 -4.27
N THR A 99 9.26 1.14 -4.95
CA THR A 99 8.83 1.20 -6.35
C THR A 99 9.35 2.51 -6.96
N THR A 100 9.46 2.56 -8.28
CA THR A 100 9.80 3.77 -9.02
C THR A 100 8.53 4.37 -9.62
N VAL A 101 8.38 5.68 -9.50
CA VAL A 101 7.33 6.43 -10.20
C VAL A 101 7.92 7.09 -11.44
N HIS A 102 7.43 6.72 -12.61
CA HIS A 102 7.78 7.34 -13.88
C HIS A 102 6.86 8.53 -14.13
N LEU A 103 7.32 9.71 -13.72
CA LEU A 103 6.60 10.95 -13.98
C LEU A 103 6.69 11.25 -15.48
N ILE A 104 5.56 11.10 -16.19
CA ILE A 104 5.44 11.64 -17.54
C ILE A 104 5.48 13.16 -17.37
N GLN A 105 6.56 13.77 -17.87
CA GLN A 105 6.69 15.21 -17.92
C GLN A 105 5.69 15.70 -18.96
N ASP A 106 4.53 16.20 -18.51
CA ASP A 106 3.54 16.73 -19.42
C ASP A 106 4.08 18.06 -19.98
N ASP A 107 4.40 18.02 -21.26
CA ASP A 107 4.66 19.20 -22.08
C ASP A 107 3.34 20.00 -22.14
N GLN A 108 3.26 21.08 -21.36
CA GLN A 108 2.29 22.18 -21.49
C GLN A 108 0.87 22.07 -20.89
N SER A 109 0.60 21.26 -19.87
CA SER A 109 -0.68 21.41 -19.14
C SER A 109 -0.48 21.71 -17.66
N ALA A 110 -1.21 22.71 -17.16
CA ALA A 110 -1.24 23.04 -15.74
C ALA A 110 -1.60 21.78 -14.93
N PRO A 111 -0.98 21.55 -13.75
CA PRO A 111 -1.28 20.37 -12.96
C PRO A 111 -2.81 20.28 -12.74
N PRO A 112 -3.42 19.10 -12.93
CA PRO A 112 -4.85 18.94 -12.67
C PRO A 112 -5.15 19.39 -11.25
N GLU A 113 -6.30 20.04 -11.03
CA GLU A 113 -6.71 20.37 -9.67
C GLU A 113 -6.71 19.08 -8.83
N PRO A 114 -6.11 19.10 -7.63
CA PRO A 114 -6.13 17.96 -6.74
C PRO A 114 -7.58 17.50 -6.55
N PRO A 115 -7.86 16.18 -6.60
CA PRO A 115 -9.20 15.71 -6.27
C PRO A 115 -9.59 16.23 -4.89
N ASP A 116 -10.83 16.72 -4.75
CA ASP A 116 -11.37 17.06 -3.43
C ASP A 116 -11.47 15.77 -2.61
N LEU A 117 -10.47 15.54 -1.76
CA LEU A 117 -10.37 14.32 -0.95
C LEU A 117 -11.46 14.25 0.14
N GLY A 118 -12.34 15.26 0.29
CA GLY A 118 -13.37 15.34 1.33
C GLY A 118 -12.82 15.43 2.77
N HIS A 119 -11.54 15.15 2.93
CA HIS A 119 -10.76 15.21 4.15
C HIS A 119 -9.55 16.10 3.89
N THR A 120 -9.66 17.34 4.33
CA THR A 120 -8.53 18.25 4.39
C THR A 120 -7.69 17.92 5.63
N PHE A 121 -6.37 17.86 5.47
CA PHE A 121 -5.46 17.94 6.61
C PHE A 121 -5.81 19.22 7.38
N LYS A 122 -6.31 19.09 8.61
CA LYS A 122 -6.44 20.26 9.47
C LYS A 122 -5.04 20.73 9.79
N SER A 123 -4.62 21.82 9.15
CA SER A 123 -3.30 22.46 9.34
C SER A 123 -2.96 22.71 10.81
N ASN A 124 -3.99 22.83 11.68
CA ASN A 124 -3.85 23.00 13.12
C ASN A 124 -3.38 21.75 13.90
N LYS A 125 -3.19 20.60 13.25
CA LYS A 125 -2.66 19.38 13.91
C LYS A 125 -1.25 19.00 13.45
N LYS A 126 -0.64 19.78 12.56
CA LYS A 126 0.70 19.50 12.01
C LYS A 126 1.74 19.24 13.11
N ASP A 127 1.76 20.06 14.15
CA ASP A 127 2.75 19.94 15.23
C ASP A 127 2.52 18.69 16.10
N ALA A 128 1.26 18.32 16.31
CA ALA A 128 0.91 17.10 17.05
C ALA A 128 1.32 15.83 16.28
N TRP A 129 1.19 15.86 14.94
CA TRP A 129 1.68 14.79 14.08
C TRP A 129 3.21 14.70 14.10
N LEU A 130 3.92 15.83 13.99
CA LEU A 130 5.38 15.85 14.03
C LEU A 130 5.93 15.36 15.38
N GLN A 131 5.27 15.68 16.50
CA GLN A 131 5.64 15.17 17.82
C GLN A 131 5.38 13.67 17.99
N ALA A 132 4.27 13.15 17.44
CA ALA A 132 3.95 11.73 17.54
C ALA A 132 4.97 10.82 16.83
N PHE A 133 5.73 11.36 15.87
CA PHE A 133 6.77 10.64 15.11
C PHE A 133 8.20 11.06 15.48
N GLN A 134 8.39 11.91 16.49
CA GLN A 134 9.71 12.11 17.10
C GLN A 134 9.98 10.92 18.02
N VAL A 135 10.81 9.99 17.56
CA VAL A 135 11.33 8.87 18.36
C VAL A 135 12.23 9.44 19.45
N THR A 136 11.85 9.25 20.72
CA THR A 136 12.73 9.45 21.89
C THR A 136 13.64 8.26 22.10
#